data_AF-A0A4Q6FE93-F1
#
_entry.id   AF-A0A4Q6FE93-F1
#
_cell.length_a   1.000
_cell.length_b   1.000
_cell.length_c   1.000
_cell.angle_alpha   90.00
_cell.angle_beta   90.00
_cell.angle_gamma   90.00
#
_symmetry.space_group_name_H-M   'P 1'
#
loop_
_entity.id
_entity.type
_entity.pdbx_description
1 polymer ?
#
loop_
_entity_poly.entity_id
_entity_poly.type
_entity_poly.pdbx_seq_one_letter_code
_entity_poly.pdbx_strand_id
1 'polypeptide(L)'
;MNLTLVEWNIQDFFIHLAYPVSEHDIASLSNEHWSLLAKADQPLKALSKIREIAAVIRELDADILFLCEVGGLESLEAFNSIFLGDTYQPFLLDGNSNRGIESGFLVKRALGLTCKVKSHKDWPVPFEYPHEKDPISFRLAAEAATYYDLGKPGERRLSRDIPALYLSKG
;
A
#
# COMPACT_ATOMS: atom_id res chain seq x y z
N MET A 1 -19.29 19.87 -3.14
CA MET A 1 -18.30 19.46 -2.13
C MET A 1 -16.97 19.50 -2.86
N ASN A 2 -16.04 20.32 -2.39
CA ASN A 2 -14.69 20.34 -2.93
C ASN A 2 -13.88 19.37 -2.08
N LEU A 3 -13.20 18.42 -2.72
CA LEU A 3 -12.35 17.43 -2.06
C LEU A 3 -10.90 17.65 -2.48
N THR A 4 -10.00 17.55 -1.51
CA THR A 4 -8.56 17.49 -1.75
C THR A 4 -8.12 16.03 -1.80
N LEU A 5 -7.54 15.62 -2.93
CA LEU A 5 -7.10 14.26 -3.19
C LEU A 5 -5.57 14.23 -3.32
N VAL A 6 -4.92 13.25 -2.69
CA VAL A 6 -3.48 13.04 -2.79
C VAL A 6 -3.18 11.60 -3.16
N GLU A 7 -2.41 11.39 -4.21
CA GLU A 7 -1.87 10.08 -4.57
C GLU A 7 -0.38 10.02 -4.24
N TRP A 8 0.04 8.98 -3.52
CA TRP A 8 1.41 8.83 -3.09
C TRP A 8 1.84 7.36 -3.01
N ASN A 9 2.91 7.01 -3.74
CA ASN A 9 3.66 5.78 -3.47
C ASN A 9 4.54 5.99 -2.23
N ILE A 10 4.26 5.25 -1.16
CA ILE A 10 4.95 5.36 0.14
C ILE A 10 6.04 4.30 0.35
N GLN A 11 6.30 3.49 -0.69
CA GLN A 11 7.35 2.49 -0.86
C GLN A 11 7.53 1.51 0.31
N ASP A 12 7.24 0.23 0.09
CA ASP A 12 7.46 -0.85 1.07
C ASP A 12 6.93 -0.48 2.48
N PHE A 13 5.69 -0.01 2.56
CA PHE A 13 5.13 0.58 3.77
C PHE A 13 4.56 -0.48 4.72
N PHE A 14 5.46 -1.15 5.42
CA PHE A 14 5.14 -2.21 6.36
C PHE A 14 5.16 -1.70 7.81
N ILE A 15 4.03 -1.86 8.50
CA ILE A 15 3.89 -1.62 9.94
C ILE A 15 3.19 -2.83 10.57
N HIS A 16 3.92 -3.94 10.64
CA HIS A 16 3.43 -5.23 11.17
C HIS A 16 4.02 -5.47 12.54
N LEU A 17 3.31 -5.02 13.58
CA LEU A 17 3.81 -5.07 14.94
C LEU A 17 3.44 -6.40 15.61
N ALA A 18 4.40 -7.00 16.31
CA ALA A 18 4.15 -8.23 17.08
C ALA A 18 3.21 -8.02 18.26
N TYR A 19 3.10 -6.77 18.75
CA TYR A 19 2.28 -6.38 19.88
C TYR A 19 1.66 -5.00 19.64
N PRO A 20 0.47 -4.71 20.19
CA PRO A 20 -0.09 -3.37 20.16
C PRO A 20 0.82 -2.35 20.85
N VAL A 21 0.98 -1.17 20.25
CA VAL A 21 1.71 -0.04 20.83
C VAL A 21 0.92 1.25 20.61
N SER A 22 1.09 2.23 21.49
CA SER A 22 0.52 3.56 21.35
C SER A 22 1.53 4.57 20.84
N GLU A 23 1.06 5.74 20.38
CA GLU A 23 1.92 6.88 20.01
C GLU A 23 2.86 7.27 21.16
N HIS A 24 2.37 7.19 22.40
CA HIS A 24 3.16 7.49 23.59
C HIS A 24 4.32 6.50 23.79
N ASP A 25 4.05 5.20 23.62
CA ASP A 25 5.07 4.15 23.79
C ASP A 25 6.23 4.30 22.81
N ILE A 26 5.93 4.81 21.62
CA ILE A 26 6.90 4.93 20.53
C ILE A 26 7.55 6.32 20.44
N ALA A 27 7.15 7.28 21.27
CA ALA A 27 7.58 8.68 21.14
C ALA A 27 9.10 8.85 21.24
N SER A 28 9.75 8.11 22.14
CA SER A 28 11.20 8.18 22.39
C SER A 28 12.01 7.09 21.69
N LEU A 29 11.37 6.19 20.94
CA LEU A 29 12.07 5.07 20.31
C LEU A 29 12.99 5.55 19.18
N SER A 30 14.12 4.85 19.05
CA SER A 30 15.01 4.91 17.89
C SER A 30 14.55 3.94 16.80
N ASN A 31 15.13 4.03 15.60
CA ASN A 31 14.84 3.09 14.52
C ASN A 31 15.22 1.65 14.89
N GLU A 32 16.30 1.47 15.66
CA GLU A 32 16.79 0.17 16.10
C GLU A 32 15.83 -0.47 17.12
N HIS A 33 15.31 0.30 18.08
CA HIS A 33 14.32 -0.23 19.02
C HIS A 33 12.98 -0.51 18.34
N TRP A 34 12.59 0.35 17.39
CA TRP A 34 11.38 0.15 16.59
C TRP A 34 11.41 -1.16 15.82
N SER A 35 12.53 -1.50 15.17
CA SER A 35 12.63 -2.73 14.37
C SER A 35 12.48 -4.01 15.20
N LEU A 36 12.78 -3.96 16.50
CA LEU A 36 12.58 -5.09 17.43
C LEU A 36 11.10 -5.40 17.71
N LEU A 37 10.19 -4.48 17.37
CA LEU A 37 8.75 -4.66 17.53
C LEU A 37 8.10 -5.38 16.34
N ALA A 38 8.86 -5.69 15.28
CA ALA A 38 8.36 -6.34 14.08
C ALA A 38 7.82 -7.75 14.35
N LYS A 39 6.78 -8.14 13.62
CA LYS A 39 6.45 -9.56 13.42
C LYS A 39 7.61 -10.28 12.71
N ALA A 40 7.70 -11.59 12.89
CA ALA A 40 8.72 -12.40 12.24
C ALA A 40 8.67 -12.24 10.71
N ASP A 41 9.84 -12.27 10.08
CA ASP A 41 10.04 -12.32 8.62
C ASP A 41 9.61 -11.08 7.81
N GLN A 42 9.26 -9.97 8.47
CA GLN A 42 8.85 -8.75 7.76
C GLN A 42 9.43 -7.47 8.41
N PRO A 43 10.42 -6.81 7.79
CA PRO A 43 11.02 -5.61 8.35
C PRO A 43 10.03 -4.44 8.36
N LEU A 44 9.98 -3.70 9.46
CA LEU A 44 9.21 -2.47 9.54
C LEU A 44 9.86 -1.37 8.71
N LYS A 45 9.04 -0.50 8.12
CA LYS A 45 9.55 0.78 7.62
C LYS A 45 10.19 1.56 8.77
N ALA A 46 11.32 2.22 8.49
CA ALA A 46 12.05 2.98 9.51
C ALA A 46 11.13 4.02 10.19
N LEU A 47 11.17 4.08 11.53
CA LEU A 47 10.31 4.95 12.33
C LEU A 47 10.46 6.43 11.95
N SER A 48 11.69 6.88 11.70
CA SER A 48 11.95 8.25 11.22
C SER A 48 11.21 8.56 9.92
N LYS A 49 11.18 7.61 8.96
CA LYS A 49 10.44 7.78 7.70
C LYS A 49 8.93 7.76 7.89
N ILE A 50 8.41 6.90 8.76
CA ILE A 50 6.98 6.88 9.07
C ILE A 50 6.55 8.23 9.67
N ARG A 51 7.36 8.80 10.59
CA ARG A 51 7.11 10.12 11.18
C ARG A 51 7.13 11.25 10.14
N GLU A 52 8.09 11.23 9.21
CA GLU A 52 8.15 12.19 8.11
C GLU A 52 6.89 12.10 7.22
N ILE A 53 6.47 10.89 6.84
CA ILE A 53 5.26 10.66 6.04
C ILE A 53 4.02 11.17 6.78
N ALA A 54 3.90 10.86 8.08
CA ALA A 54 2.80 11.35 8.91
C ALA A 54 2.76 12.88 9.00
N ALA A 55 3.93 13.53 9.15
CA ALA A 55 4.02 14.99 9.18
C ALA A 55 3.54 15.60 7.86
N VAL A 56 3.99 15.06 6.72
CA VAL A 56 3.55 15.49 5.38
C VAL A 56 2.04 15.33 5.22
N ILE A 57 1.49 14.18 5.61
CA ILE A 57 0.04 13.93 5.51
C ILE A 57 -0.76 14.91 6.38
N ARG A 58 -0.31 15.20 7.60
CA ARG A 58 -0.95 16.18 8.49
C ARG A 58 -0.84 17.60 7.95
N GLU A 59 0.25 17.95 7.29
CA GLU A 59 0.44 19.26 6.66
C GLU A 59 -0.46 19.44 5.43
N LEU A 60 -0.54 18.42 4.57
CA LEU A 60 -1.42 18.42 3.40
C LEU A 60 -2.90 18.44 3.78
N ASP A 61 -3.24 17.84 4.92
CA ASP A 61 -4.60 17.74 5.48
C ASP A 61 -5.66 17.24 4.46
N ALA A 62 -5.24 16.35 3.57
CA ALA A 62 -6.06 15.88 2.45
C ALA A 62 -7.35 15.18 2.93
N ASP A 63 -8.41 15.30 2.13
CA ASP A 63 -9.68 14.61 2.42
C ASP A 63 -9.56 13.10 2.16
N ILE A 64 -8.80 12.74 1.13
CA ILE A 64 -8.59 11.35 0.71
C ILE A 64 -7.16 11.17 0.25
N LEU A 65 -6.48 10.15 0.79
CA LEU A 65 -5.17 9.69 0.34
C LEU A 65 -5.31 8.36 -0.41
N PHE A 66 -4.67 8.28 -1.56
CA PHE A 66 -4.50 7.09 -2.40
C PHE A 66 -3.05 6.63 -2.24
N LEU A 67 -2.84 5.52 -1.54
CA LEU A 67 -1.51 5.05 -1.16
C LEU A 67 -1.15 3.78 -1.93
N CYS A 68 0.06 3.73 -2.47
CA CYS A 68 0.59 2.55 -3.14
C CYS A 68 1.81 2.00 -2.40
N GLU A 69 2.07 0.71 -2.62
CA GLU A 69 3.11 -0.07 -1.93
C GLU A 69 2.90 -0.20 -0.42
N VAL A 70 1.64 -0.39 -0.04
CA VAL A 70 1.22 -0.53 1.35
C VAL A 70 1.32 -1.98 1.77
N GLY A 71 1.92 -2.26 2.93
CA GLY A 71 2.01 -3.58 3.52
C GLY A 71 0.68 -4.14 4.04
N GLY A 72 -0.42 -4.02 3.30
CA GLY A 72 -1.74 -4.50 3.72
C GLY A 72 -2.49 -3.59 4.71
N LEU A 73 -3.70 -4.03 5.08
CA LEU A 73 -4.66 -3.25 5.87
C LEU A 73 -4.14 -3.00 7.29
N GLU A 74 -3.48 -4.01 7.89
CA GLU A 74 -2.84 -3.89 9.19
C GLU A 74 -1.87 -2.70 9.25
N SER A 75 -1.07 -2.50 8.20
CA SER A 75 -0.12 -1.38 8.15
C SER A 75 -0.84 -0.03 8.13
N LEU A 76 -1.97 0.09 7.42
CA LEU A 76 -2.77 1.33 7.39
C LEU A 76 -3.47 1.59 8.72
N GLU A 77 -4.02 0.56 9.35
CA GLU A 77 -4.69 0.67 10.64
C GLU A 77 -3.70 1.07 11.75
N ALA A 78 -2.53 0.43 11.78
CA ALA A 78 -1.45 0.79 12.69
C ALA A 78 -0.96 2.23 12.41
N PHE A 79 -0.78 2.59 11.14
CA PHE A 79 -0.34 3.93 10.78
C PHE A 79 -1.33 5.00 11.23
N ASN A 80 -2.61 4.80 10.92
CA ASN A 80 -3.65 5.75 11.23
C ASN A 80 -3.86 5.90 12.74
N SER A 81 -3.92 4.80 13.49
CA SER A 81 -4.11 4.82 14.94
C SER A 81 -2.92 5.41 15.69
N ILE A 82 -1.69 5.07 15.30
CA ILE A 82 -0.48 5.45 16.04
C ILE A 82 0.08 6.81 15.58
N PHE A 83 -0.02 7.14 14.29
CA PHE A 83 0.68 8.30 13.71
C PHE A 83 -0.23 9.34 13.08
N LEU A 84 -1.53 9.08 12.87
CA LEU A 84 -2.46 10.08 12.32
C LEU A 84 -3.58 10.45 13.29
N GLY A 85 -3.54 9.95 14.53
CA GLY A 85 -4.54 10.26 15.56
C GLY A 85 -5.94 9.74 15.22
N ASP A 86 -6.02 8.63 14.51
CA ASP A 86 -7.26 8.00 14.05
C ASP A 86 -8.18 8.93 13.23
N THR A 87 -7.60 9.93 12.54
CA THR A 87 -8.34 10.94 11.77
C THR A 87 -8.89 10.41 10.45
N TYR A 88 -8.33 9.31 9.93
CA TYR A 88 -8.75 8.67 8.70
C TYR A 88 -9.40 7.31 8.96
N GLN A 89 -10.16 6.83 7.98
CA GLN A 89 -10.66 5.47 7.90
C GLN A 89 -9.84 4.72 6.84
N PRO A 90 -9.12 3.66 7.22
CA PRO A 90 -8.40 2.80 6.29
C PRO A 90 -9.32 1.94 5.43
N PHE A 91 -8.96 1.81 4.17
CA PHE A 91 -9.48 0.80 3.26
C PHE A 91 -8.33 0.20 2.46
N LEU A 92 -8.43 -1.08 2.16
CA LEU A 92 -7.46 -1.77 1.32
C LEU A 92 -8.19 -2.47 0.18
N LEU A 93 -7.53 -2.54 -0.96
CA LEU A 93 -7.85 -3.54 -1.96
C LEU A 93 -6.71 -4.56 -2.02
N ASP A 94 -7.02 -5.82 -1.75
CA ASP A 94 -6.09 -6.92 -2.00
C ASP A 94 -5.84 -7.00 -3.50
N GLY A 95 -4.60 -6.71 -3.90
CA GLY A 95 -4.14 -6.87 -5.25
C GLY A 95 -3.84 -8.32 -5.60
N ASN A 96 -3.36 -8.53 -6.83
CA ASN A 96 -3.02 -9.86 -7.36
C ASN A 96 -1.53 -10.22 -7.16
N SER A 97 -0.85 -9.48 -6.28
CA SER A 97 0.57 -9.59 -6.00
C SER A 97 0.80 -10.52 -4.82
N ASN A 98 1.81 -11.39 -4.90
CA ASN A 98 2.29 -12.16 -3.75
C ASN A 98 3.40 -11.42 -2.97
N ARG A 99 3.74 -10.18 -3.37
CA ARG A 99 4.77 -9.36 -2.71
C ARG A 99 4.29 -8.77 -1.38
N GLY A 100 3.00 -8.86 -1.07
CA GLY A 100 2.40 -8.28 0.13
C GLY A 100 2.39 -6.76 0.17
N ILE A 101 2.55 -6.12 -0.99
CA ILE A 101 2.40 -4.67 -1.16
C ILE A 101 1.20 -4.36 -2.05
N GLU A 102 0.30 -3.54 -1.54
CA GLU A 102 -1.04 -3.35 -2.05
C GLU A 102 -1.37 -1.85 -2.25
N SER A 103 -2.54 -1.58 -2.83
CA SER A 103 -3.10 -0.23 -2.90
C SER A 103 -4.11 -0.01 -1.78
N GLY A 104 -3.95 1.09 -1.07
CA GLY A 104 -4.76 1.48 0.08
C GLY A 104 -5.36 2.87 -0.07
N PHE A 105 -6.40 3.12 0.70
CA PHE A 105 -7.05 4.42 0.81
C PHE A 105 -7.13 4.83 2.28
N LEU A 106 -6.91 6.11 2.56
CA LEU A 106 -7.25 6.73 3.83
C LEU A 106 -8.29 7.81 3.56
N VAL A 107 -9.50 7.67 4.11
CA VAL A 107 -10.58 8.64 3.94
C VAL A 107 -10.84 9.37 5.25
N LYS A 108 -10.80 10.70 5.24
CA LYS A 108 -10.95 11.51 6.45
C LYS A 108 -12.31 11.25 7.10
N ARG A 109 -12.33 10.81 8.37
CA ARG A 109 -13.56 10.41 9.07
C ARG A 109 -14.59 11.54 9.17
N ALA A 110 -14.11 12.78 9.32
CA ALA A 110 -14.94 13.97 9.45
C ALA A 110 -15.86 14.24 8.24
N LEU A 111 -15.59 13.62 7.08
CA LEU A 111 -16.44 13.74 5.90
C LEU A 111 -17.77 12.99 6.05
N GLY A 112 -17.87 12.01 6.97
CA GLY A 112 -19.09 11.23 7.18
C GLY A 112 -19.56 10.46 5.95
N LEU A 113 -18.64 10.08 5.06
CA LEU A 113 -18.95 9.38 3.81
C LEU A 113 -19.01 7.87 4.03
N THR A 114 -19.99 7.22 3.40
CA THR A 114 -19.97 5.77 3.24
C THR A 114 -19.08 5.43 2.06
N CYS A 115 -18.05 4.62 2.32
CA CYS A 115 -17.04 4.25 1.34
C CYS A 115 -17.12 2.75 1.00
N LYS A 116 -16.95 2.42 -0.27
CA LYS A 116 -16.84 1.04 -0.76
C LYS A 116 -15.70 0.93 -1.76
N VAL A 117 -14.80 -0.03 -1.55
CA VAL A 117 -13.72 -0.32 -2.49
C VAL A 117 -14.13 -1.46 -3.41
N LYS A 118 -13.84 -1.33 -4.70
CA LYS A 118 -14.10 -2.36 -5.71
C LYS A 118 -12.86 -2.59 -6.55
N SER A 119 -12.53 -3.86 -6.77
CA SER A 119 -11.55 -4.31 -7.73
C SER A 119 -12.18 -4.43 -9.11
N HIS A 120 -11.42 -4.07 -10.15
CA HIS A 120 -11.77 -4.34 -11.53
C HIS A 120 -10.77 -5.32 -12.16
N LYS A 121 -10.12 -6.17 -11.35
CA LYS A 121 -9.17 -7.18 -11.81
C LYS A 121 -9.71 -8.12 -12.88
N ASP A 122 -11.02 -8.37 -12.85
CA ASP A 122 -11.71 -9.24 -13.81
C ASP A 122 -12.23 -8.48 -15.04
N TRP A 123 -11.95 -7.17 -15.15
CA TRP A 123 -12.38 -6.38 -16.31
C TRP A 123 -11.56 -6.80 -17.54
N PRO A 124 -12.21 -7.19 -18.65
CA PRO A 124 -11.50 -7.57 -19.87
C PRO A 124 -10.83 -6.34 -20.48
N VAL A 125 -9.51 -6.30 -20.44
CA VAL A 125 -8.72 -5.29 -21.15
C VAL A 125 -8.45 -5.82 -22.56
N PRO A 126 -8.80 -5.08 -23.64
CA PRO A 126 -8.54 -5.48 -25.03
C PRO A 126 -7.07 -5.29 -25.40
N PHE A 127 -6.20 -5.85 -24.57
CA PHE A 127 -4.76 -5.79 -24.67
C PHE A 127 -4.25 -7.17 -24.29
N GLU A 128 -3.36 -7.71 -25.11
CA GLU A 128 -2.66 -8.95 -24.84
C GLU A 128 -1.19 -8.60 -24.67
N TYR A 129 -0.60 -9.04 -23.55
CA TYR A 129 0.83 -8.90 -23.34
C TYR A 129 1.59 -9.71 -24.38
N PRO A 130 2.86 -9.35 -24.66
CA PRO A 130 3.72 -10.13 -25.54
C PRO A 130 3.81 -11.61 -25.15
N HIS A 131 3.77 -11.92 -23.84
CA HIS A 131 3.78 -13.30 -23.33
C HIS A 131 2.48 -14.07 -23.53
N GLU A 132 1.36 -13.36 -23.71
CA GLU A 132 0.06 -13.96 -24.02
C GLU A 132 -0.05 -14.24 -25.54
N LYS A 133 0.64 -13.43 -26.36
CA LYS A 133 0.68 -13.58 -27.84
C LYS A 133 1.66 -14.65 -28.31
N ASP A 134 2.86 -14.66 -27.73
CA ASP A 134 3.91 -15.65 -28.05
C ASP A 134 4.57 -16.13 -26.74
N PRO A 135 3.94 -17.09 -26.06
CA PRO A 135 4.41 -17.58 -24.77
C PRO A 135 5.78 -18.26 -24.86
N ILE A 136 6.13 -18.84 -26.01
CA ILE A 136 7.40 -19.55 -26.20
C ILE A 136 8.55 -18.54 -26.32
N SER A 137 8.44 -17.58 -27.24
CA SER A 137 9.48 -16.56 -27.41
C SER A 137 9.63 -15.70 -26.17
N PHE A 138 8.52 -15.36 -25.50
CA PHE A 138 8.60 -14.64 -24.25
C PHE A 138 9.30 -15.45 -23.16
N ARG A 139 8.97 -16.74 -23.01
CA ARG A 139 9.61 -17.59 -22.01
C ARG A 139 11.11 -17.73 -22.27
N LEU A 140 11.52 -17.94 -23.53
CA LEU A 140 12.93 -17.96 -23.92
C LEU A 140 13.64 -16.63 -23.61
N ALA A 141 13.04 -15.50 -23.99
CA ALA A 141 13.59 -14.17 -23.71
C ALA A 141 13.67 -13.89 -22.20
N ALA A 142 12.71 -14.37 -21.44
CA ALA A 142 12.67 -14.14 -20.01
C ALA A 142 13.66 -15.07 -19.27
N GLU A 143 13.78 -16.34 -19.67
CA GLU A 143 14.85 -17.25 -19.19
C GLU A 143 16.24 -16.70 -19.57
N ALA A 144 16.37 -16.04 -20.72
CA ALA A 144 17.58 -15.28 -21.06
C ALA A 144 17.77 -14.05 -20.14
N ALA A 145 16.70 -13.37 -19.73
CA ALA A 145 16.75 -12.20 -18.84
C ALA A 145 17.24 -12.54 -17.42
N THR A 146 17.14 -13.79 -16.97
CA THR A 146 17.79 -14.24 -15.72
C THR A 146 19.32 -14.16 -15.77
N TYR A 147 19.92 -14.15 -16.98
CA TYR A 147 21.36 -13.92 -17.16
C TYR A 147 21.74 -12.43 -17.12
N TYR A 148 20.76 -11.52 -17.11
CA TYR A 148 20.93 -10.07 -17.06
C TYR A 148 20.49 -9.44 -15.72
N ASP A 149 20.36 -10.25 -14.65
CA ASP A 149 19.98 -9.81 -13.29
C ASP A 149 18.62 -9.08 -13.20
N LEU A 150 17.67 -9.42 -14.08
CA LEU A 150 16.33 -8.81 -14.10
C LEU A 150 15.27 -9.59 -13.28
N GLY A 151 15.69 -10.51 -12.39
CA GLY A 151 14.80 -11.37 -11.61
C GLY A 151 14.08 -12.44 -12.45
N LYS A 152 13.42 -13.42 -11.80
CA LYS A 152 12.81 -14.57 -12.49
C LYS A 152 11.57 -14.15 -13.31
N PRO A 153 11.44 -14.62 -14.56
CA PRO A 153 10.32 -14.34 -15.45
C PRO A 153 8.92 -14.55 -14.86
N GLY A 154 8.70 -15.68 -14.21
CA GLY A 154 7.40 -16.08 -13.68
C GLY A 154 6.93 -15.25 -12.47
N GLU A 155 7.81 -14.43 -11.91
CA GLU A 155 7.52 -13.53 -10.79
C GLU A 155 7.15 -12.12 -11.27
N ARG A 156 7.37 -11.81 -12.56
CA ARG A 156 7.00 -10.52 -13.15
C ARG A 156 5.52 -10.55 -13.52
N ARG A 157 4.68 -9.87 -12.73
CA ARG A 157 3.26 -9.68 -13.04
C ARG A 157 2.98 -8.25 -13.42
N LEU A 158 2.26 -8.08 -14.53
CA LEU A 158 1.63 -6.81 -14.87
C LEU A 158 0.20 -6.88 -14.34
N SER A 159 -0.06 -6.17 -13.25
CA SER A 159 -1.40 -6.08 -12.66
C SER A 159 -2.32 -5.27 -13.58
N ARG A 160 -3.48 -5.81 -13.91
CA ARG A 160 -4.57 -5.11 -14.61
C ARG A 160 -5.68 -4.67 -13.65
N ASP A 161 -5.43 -4.65 -12.34
CA ASP A 161 -6.45 -4.19 -11.42
C ASP A 161 -6.54 -2.66 -11.42
N ILE A 162 -7.77 -2.16 -11.53
CA ILE A 162 -8.10 -0.75 -11.41
C ILE A 162 -8.91 -0.62 -10.11
N PRO A 163 -8.26 -0.27 -8.98
CA PRO A 163 -8.95 -0.07 -7.73
C PRO A 163 -9.86 1.15 -7.83
N ALA A 164 -11.11 1.02 -7.41
CA ALA A 164 -12.08 2.11 -7.39
C ALA A 164 -12.65 2.30 -5.98
N LEU A 165 -12.54 3.52 -5.47
CA LEU A 165 -13.19 3.96 -4.24
C LEU A 165 -14.50 4.67 -4.58
N TYR A 166 -15.62 4.06 -4.19
CA TYR A 166 -16.95 4.64 -4.32
C TYR A 166 -17.33 5.38 -3.04
N LEU A 167 -17.73 6.64 -3.19
CA LEU A 167 -18.14 7.52 -2.10
C LEU A 167 -19.64 7.79 -2.21
N SER A 168 -20.34 7.71 -1.08
CA SER A 168 -21.77 8.05 -0.99
C SER A 168 -22.03 8.84 0.29
N LYS A 169 -22.96 9.80 0.23
CA LYS A 169 -23.47 10.45 1.44
C LYS A 169 -24.34 9.45 2.19
N GLY A 170 -24.08 9.32 3.50
CA GLY A 170 -24.98 8.61 4.41
C GLY A 170 -26.33 9.29 4.54
#